data_AF-A0A945F2M6-F1
#
_entry.id   AF-A0A945F2M6-F1
#
_cell.length_a   1.000
_cell.length_b   1.000
_cell.length_c   1.000
_cell.angle_alpha   90.00
_cell.angle_beta   90.00
_cell.angle_gamma   90.00
#
_symmetry.space_group_name_H-M   'P 1'
#
loop_
_entity.id
_entity.type
_entity.pdbx_description
1 polymer ?
#
loop_
_entity_poly.entity_id
_entity_poly.type
_entity_poly.pdbx_seq_one_letter_code
_entity_poly.pdbx_strand_id
1 'polypeptide(L)'
;RFSISSRFNMLAYSVEELEQEVDGQNVLIDATVDFKNIDIVFSYYPFNTAFRLIGGVGYFTDNSLNMNLSFDEKVTIGEVEFTPDQVGEITIDNKWQQVAPYAGIAFGRAVPNSKFGFAVELGTYFSGAPEVSLDATGIIENTKNQETLLQDSFSELKYRPYLSLRLSYSI
;
A
#
# COMPACT_ATOMS: atom_id res chain seq x y z
N ARG A 1 30.99 6.87 8.68
CA ARG A 1 30.66 8.00 7.77
C ARG A 1 29.14 8.15 7.74
N PHE A 2 28.60 9.34 7.48
CA PHE A 2 27.15 9.58 7.45
C PHE A 2 26.75 10.35 6.19
N SER A 3 25.52 10.15 5.73
CA SER A 3 24.89 10.98 4.70
C SER A 3 23.42 11.24 5.05
N ILE A 4 22.90 12.39 4.66
CA ILE A 4 21.48 12.73 4.74
C ILE A 4 20.91 12.77 3.31
N SER A 5 19.66 12.35 3.15
CA SER A 5 18.97 12.41 1.87
C SER A 5 17.49 12.66 2.08
N SER A 6 16.90 13.48 1.21
CA SER A 6 15.45 13.61 1.06
C SER A 6 14.98 12.76 -0.12
N ARG A 7 13.83 12.12 0.00
CA ARG A 7 13.20 11.34 -1.09
C ARG A 7 11.76 11.79 -1.28
N PHE A 8 11.30 11.70 -2.51
CA PHE A 8 9.90 11.84 -2.89
C PHE A 8 9.51 10.60 -3.66
N ASN A 9 8.45 9.93 -3.23
CA ASN A 9 7.90 8.77 -3.93
C ASN A 9 6.44 9.06 -4.28
N MET A 10 6.03 8.62 -5.46
CA MET A 10 4.66 8.74 -5.95
C MET A 10 4.33 7.48 -6.75
N LEU A 11 3.17 6.90 -6.48
CA LEU A 11 2.57 5.79 -7.20
C LEU A 11 1.07 6.06 -7.24
N ALA A 12 0.51 6.08 -8.44
CA ALA A 12 -0.92 6.17 -8.67
C ALA A 12 -1.27 5.03 -9.64
N TYR A 13 -2.17 4.15 -9.26
CA TYR A 13 -2.58 3.00 -10.04
C TYR A 13 -4.06 2.72 -9.82
N SER A 14 -4.80 2.57 -10.90
CA SER A 14 -6.22 2.26 -10.88
C SER A 14 -6.47 1.08 -11.80
N VAL A 15 -7.32 0.16 -11.36
CA VAL A 15 -7.91 -0.87 -12.19
C VAL A 15 -9.42 -0.80 -12.03
N GLU A 16 -10.11 -0.87 -13.15
CA GLU A 16 -11.56 -0.76 -13.24
C GLU A 16 -12.09 -2.04 -13.88
N GLU A 17 -13.26 -2.48 -13.45
CA GLU A 17 -14.03 -3.60 -14.01
C GLU A 17 -13.22 -4.92 -14.08
N LEU A 18 -12.41 -5.21 -13.06
CA LEU A 18 -11.77 -6.53 -12.96
C LEU A 18 -12.82 -7.60 -12.67
N GLU A 19 -13.13 -8.42 -13.67
CA GLU A 19 -13.98 -9.60 -13.50
C GLU A 19 -13.25 -10.68 -12.70
N GLN A 20 -13.84 -11.09 -11.58
CA GLN A 20 -13.40 -12.23 -10.79
C GLN A 20 -14.57 -13.14 -10.44
N GLU A 21 -14.39 -14.46 -10.58
CA GLU A 21 -15.35 -15.43 -10.09
C GLU A 21 -15.12 -15.67 -8.59
N VAL A 22 -16.11 -15.32 -7.76
CA VAL A 22 -16.11 -15.56 -6.32
C VAL A 22 -17.35 -16.40 -6.00
N ASP A 23 -17.14 -17.61 -5.49
CA ASP A 23 -18.21 -18.56 -5.14
C ASP A 23 -19.19 -18.85 -6.29
N GLY A 24 -18.67 -18.90 -7.53
CA GLY A 24 -19.46 -19.15 -8.74
C GLY A 24 -20.26 -17.95 -9.26
N GLN A 25 -19.99 -16.74 -8.75
CA GLN A 25 -20.60 -15.49 -9.20
C GLN A 25 -19.53 -14.54 -9.75
N ASN A 26 -19.85 -13.89 -10.86
CA ASN A 26 -19.00 -12.86 -11.46
C ASN A 26 -19.16 -11.55 -10.68
N VAL A 27 -18.07 -11.11 -10.07
CA VAL A 27 -17.98 -9.81 -9.41
C VAL A 27 -17.02 -8.91 -10.17
N LEU A 28 -17.36 -7.63 -10.25
CA LEU A 28 -16.51 -6.57 -10.76
C LEU A 28 -15.78 -5.93 -9.59
N ILE A 29 -14.47 -5.77 -9.74
CA ILE A 29 -13.60 -5.16 -8.74
C ILE A 29 -12.97 -3.90 -9.32
N ASP A 30 -13.28 -2.77 -8.71
CA ASP A 30 -12.61 -1.50 -8.95
C ASP A 30 -11.61 -1.26 -7.82
N ALA A 31 -10.33 -1.12 -8.15
CA ALA A 31 -9.26 -0.94 -7.18
C ALA A 31 -8.43 0.30 -7.54
N THR A 32 -8.41 1.28 -6.64
CA THR A 32 -7.58 2.49 -6.78
C THR A 32 -6.56 2.56 -5.65
N VAL A 33 -5.31 2.77 -6.04
CA VAL A 33 -4.15 2.87 -5.16
C VAL A 33 -3.45 4.20 -5.43
N ASP A 34 -3.49 5.09 -4.44
CA ASP A 34 -2.77 6.36 -4.48
C ASP A 34 -1.81 6.46 -3.29
N PHE A 35 -0.54 6.62 -3.62
CA PHE A 35 0.55 6.67 -2.67
C PHE A 35 1.49 7.81 -3.00
N LYS A 36 1.65 8.74 -2.07
CA LYS A 36 2.54 9.89 -2.22
C LYS A 36 3.18 10.23 -0.89
N ASN A 37 4.51 10.23 -0.87
CA ASN A 37 5.24 10.54 0.35
C ASN A 37 6.51 11.35 0.07
N ILE A 38 6.87 12.17 1.06
CA ILE A 38 8.17 12.79 1.19
C ILE A 38 8.82 12.20 2.43
N ASP A 39 10.12 11.95 2.40
CA ASP A 39 10.82 11.47 3.58
C ASP A 39 12.25 12.03 3.67
N ILE A 40 12.77 12.00 4.90
CA ILE A 40 14.15 12.38 5.21
C ILE A 40 14.80 11.18 5.88
N VAL A 41 15.96 10.77 5.36
CA VAL A 41 16.72 9.63 5.85
C VAL A 41 18.17 9.97 6.13
N PHE A 42 18.69 9.33 7.17
CA PHE A 42 20.08 9.32 7.58
C PHE A 42 20.66 7.95 7.27
N SER A 43 21.77 7.91 6.55
CA SER A 43 22.52 6.69 6.29
C SER A 43 23.80 6.68 7.12
N TYR A 44 24.01 5.62 7.88
CA TYR A 44 25.24 5.34 8.61
C TYR A 44 26.00 4.19 7.95
N TYR A 45 27.30 4.39 7.73
CA TYR A 45 28.20 3.38 7.19
C TYR A 45 29.05 2.82 8.36
N PRO A 46 28.64 1.70 8.99
CA PRO A 46 29.35 1.10 10.13
C PRO A 46 30.70 0.52 9.72
N PHE A 47 30.79 0.04 8.47
CA PHE A 47 32.01 -0.44 7.86
C PHE A 47 32.44 0.55 6.79
N ASN A 48 33.73 0.64 6.48
CA ASN A 48 34.24 1.42 5.34
C ASN A 48 33.89 0.77 3.97
N THR A 49 32.74 0.09 3.89
CA THR A 49 32.24 -0.65 2.73
C THR A 49 31.01 0.05 2.14
N ALA A 50 30.33 -0.61 1.19
CA ALA A 50 29.09 -0.13 0.58
C ALA A 50 27.83 -0.43 1.41
N PHE A 51 27.96 -1.11 2.55
CA PHE A 51 26.84 -1.39 3.45
C PHE A 51 26.48 -0.16 4.27
N ARG A 52 25.18 0.16 4.35
CA ARG A 52 24.66 1.27 5.16
C ARG A 52 23.40 0.88 5.91
N LEU A 53 23.32 1.32 7.15
CA LEU A 53 22.09 1.33 7.95
C LEU A 53 21.36 2.64 7.69
N ILE A 54 20.05 2.58 7.53
CA ILE A 54 19.22 3.75 7.21
C ILE A 54 18.17 3.91 8.29
N GLY A 55 18.05 5.11 8.82
CA GLY A 55 16.98 5.51 9.73
C GLY A 55 16.41 6.86 9.29
N GLY A 56 15.10 7.05 9.46
CA GLY A 56 14.47 8.31 9.07
C GLY A 56 12.99 8.37 9.41
N VAL A 57 12.31 9.32 8.76
CA VAL A 57 10.89 9.53 8.91
C VAL A 57 10.29 9.96 7.57
N GLY A 58 9.13 9.39 7.24
CA GLY A 58 8.34 9.77 6.08
C GLY A 58 7.05 10.47 6.49
N TYR A 59 6.64 11.42 5.65
CA TYR A 59 5.34 12.06 5.65
C TYR A 59 4.58 11.63 4.38
N PHE A 60 3.45 10.97 4.57
CA PHE A 60 2.56 10.43 3.55
C PHE A 60 1.39 11.39 3.39
N THR A 61 1.32 12.07 2.26
CA THR A 61 0.23 13.01 1.95
C THR A 61 -1.00 12.25 1.49
N ASP A 62 -0.80 11.29 0.59
CA ASP A 62 -1.84 10.43 0.03
C ASP A 62 -1.41 8.98 0.24
N ASN A 63 -2.30 8.18 0.82
CA ASN A 63 -2.07 6.77 1.08
C ASN A 63 -3.41 6.09 1.32
N SER A 64 -4.22 6.08 0.26
CA SER A 64 -5.53 5.44 0.22
C SER A 64 -5.47 4.21 -0.67
N LEU A 65 -6.10 3.15 -0.19
CA LEU A 65 -6.46 1.98 -0.98
C LEU A 65 -7.98 1.90 -0.92
N ASN A 66 -8.61 2.17 -2.06
CA ASN A 66 -10.05 2.12 -2.21
C ASN A 66 -10.38 0.93 -3.09
N MET A 67 -11.29 0.07 -2.62
CA MET A 67 -11.77 -1.08 -3.36
C MET A 67 -13.29 -1.05 -3.38
N ASN A 68 -13.88 -1.09 -4.56
CA ASN A 68 -15.31 -1.30 -4.73
C ASN A 68 -15.54 -2.69 -5.33
N LEU A 69 -16.49 -3.43 -4.78
CA LEU A 69 -16.93 -4.72 -5.28
C LEU A 69 -18.42 -4.64 -5.61
N SER A 70 -18.75 -4.96 -6.85
CA SER A 70 -20.14 -5.01 -7.33
C SER A 70 -20.37 -6.30 -8.14
N PHE A 71 -21.64 -6.63 -8.37
CA PHE A 71 -22.00 -7.83 -9.15
C PHE A 71 -22.20 -7.45 -10.62
N ASP A 72 -21.65 -8.23 -11.54
CA ASP A 72 -21.84 -8.00 -12.97
C ASP A 72 -23.21 -8.53 -13.44
N GLU A 73 -23.62 -9.67 -12.87
CA GLU A 73 -24.80 -10.40 -13.28
C GLU A 73 -25.82 -10.54 -12.15
N LYS A 74 -27.04 -10.96 -12.53
CA LYS A 74 -28.07 -11.28 -11.55
C LYS A 74 -27.63 -12.43 -10.66
N VAL A 75 -27.83 -12.26 -9.37
CA VAL A 75 -27.48 -13.24 -8.36
C VAL A 75 -28.75 -13.98 -7.92
N THR A 76 -28.71 -15.31 -7.96
CA THR A 76 -29.80 -16.15 -7.43
C THR A 76 -29.44 -16.62 -6.01
N ILE A 77 -30.25 -16.22 -5.02
CA ILE A 77 -30.10 -16.69 -3.63
C ILE A 77 -31.33 -17.54 -3.29
N GLY A 78 -31.16 -18.86 -3.23
CA GLY A 78 -32.28 -19.79 -3.08
C GLY A 78 -33.13 -19.87 -4.35
N GLU A 79 -34.40 -19.45 -4.27
CA GLU A 79 -35.35 -19.42 -5.40
C GLU A 79 -35.61 -18.00 -5.94
N VAL A 80 -34.93 -16.98 -5.40
CA VAL A 80 -35.16 -15.56 -5.74
C VAL A 80 -33.98 -15.00 -6.50
N GLU A 81 -34.26 -14.37 -7.65
CA GLU A 81 -33.29 -13.60 -8.45
C GLU A 81 -33.22 -12.16 -7.94
N PHE A 82 -32.00 -11.67 -7.76
CA PHE A 82 -31.69 -10.28 -7.42
C PHE A 82 -30.89 -9.62 -8.54
N THR A 83 -31.24 -8.38 -8.91
CA THR A 83 -30.39 -7.58 -9.81
C THR A 83 -29.16 -7.07 -9.06
N PRO A 84 -28.04 -6.77 -9.75
CA PRO A 84 -26.85 -6.19 -9.13
C PRO A 84 -27.16 -5.01 -8.18
N ASP A 85 -28.00 -4.07 -8.60
CA ASP A 85 -28.42 -2.93 -7.78
C ASP A 85 -29.18 -3.32 -6.50
N GLN A 86 -29.90 -4.45 -6.53
CA GLN A 86 -30.60 -4.97 -5.35
C GLN A 86 -29.65 -5.70 -4.41
N VAL A 87 -28.63 -6.36 -4.98
CA VAL A 87 -27.60 -7.01 -4.20
C VAL A 87 -26.80 -5.96 -3.43
N GLY A 88 -26.38 -4.88 -4.11
CA GLY A 88 -25.61 -3.77 -3.56
C GLY A 88 -24.11 -3.89 -3.86
N GLU A 89 -23.35 -2.95 -3.33
CA GLU A 89 -21.90 -2.86 -3.49
C GLU A 89 -21.18 -2.86 -2.14
N ILE A 90 -19.91 -3.26 -2.12
CA ILE A 90 -19.04 -3.20 -0.95
C ILE A 90 -17.90 -2.20 -1.24
N THR A 91 -17.83 -1.14 -0.46
CA THR A 91 -16.72 -0.18 -0.50
C THR A 91 -15.81 -0.40 0.70
N ILE A 92 -14.52 -0.55 0.43
CA ILE A 92 -13.47 -0.68 1.45
C ILE A 92 -12.49 0.48 1.28
N ASP A 93 -12.42 1.34 2.28
CA ASP A 93 -11.45 2.43 2.34
C ASP A 93 -10.42 2.15 3.44
N ASN A 94 -9.14 2.34 3.12
CA ASN A 94 -8.06 2.15 4.07
C ASN A 94 -7.24 3.43 4.20
N LYS A 95 -7.12 3.93 5.43
CA LYS A 95 -6.33 5.12 5.74
C LYS A 95 -5.31 4.82 6.82
N TRP A 96 -4.04 5.03 6.50
CA TRP A 96 -2.98 4.90 7.48
C TRP A 96 -2.51 6.25 8.02
N GLN A 97 -1.71 6.21 9.09
CA GLN A 97 -1.01 7.36 9.63
C GLN A 97 -0.12 8.05 8.58
N GLN A 98 -0.14 9.39 8.62
CA GLN A 98 0.64 10.22 7.71
C GLN A 98 2.11 10.30 8.08
N VAL A 99 2.49 10.10 9.35
CA VAL A 99 3.90 10.13 9.78
C VAL A 99 4.32 8.71 10.12
N ALA A 100 5.35 8.20 9.47
CA ALA A 100 5.89 6.88 9.75
C ALA A 100 7.42 6.92 9.89
N PRO A 101 7.97 6.48 11.04
CA PRO A 101 9.40 6.18 11.16
C PRO A 101 9.82 5.15 10.10
N TYR A 102 11.07 5.24 9.68
CA TYR A 102 11.66 4.36 8.68
C TYR A 102 12.95 3.74 9.22
N ALA A 103 13.11 2.44 9.00
CA ALA A 103 14.39 1.75 9.18
C ALA A 103 14.66 0.81 8.01
N GLY A 104 15.92 0.72 7.62
CA GLY A 104 16.33 -0.13 6.53
C GLY A 104 17.83 -0.39 6.48
N ILE A 105 18.19 -1.25 5.56
CA ILE A 105 19.56 -1.56 5.19
C ILE A 105 19.72 -1.35 3.69
N ALA A 106 20.90 -0.95 3.27
CA ALA A 106 21.21 -0.85 1.85
C ALA A 106 22.64 -1.27 1.56
N PHE A 107 22.82 -1.74 0.33
CA PHE A 107 24.11 -2.03 -0.28
C PHE A 107 24.29 -1.12 -1.48
N GLY A 108 25.39 -0.38 -1.51
CA GLY A 108 25.69 0.62 -2.53
C GLY A 108 25.99 1.97 -1.91
N ARG A 109 26.87 2.74 -2.56
CA ARG A 109 27.24 4.08 -2.07
C ARG A 109 26.20 5.10 -2.52
N ALA A 110 25.80 6.00 -1.63
CA ALA A 110 24.96 7.15 -1.99
C ALA A 110 25.67 8.09 -3.00
N VAL A 111 26.99 8.23 -2.87
CA VAL A 111 27.86 8.91 -3.84
C VAL A 111 28.81 7.88 -4.42
N PRO A 112 28.72 7.55 -5.72
CA PRO A 112 29.60 6.56 -6.33
C PRO A 112 31.04 7.05 -6.41
N ASN A 113 32.00 6.14 -6.27
CA ASN A 113 33.43 6.43 -6.51
C ASN A 113 33.76 6.54 -8.02
N SER A 114 32.84 6.08 -8.86
CA SER A 114 32.92 6.11 -10.32
C SER A 114 31.80 7.02 -10.85
N LYS A 115 31.79 7.29 -12.15
CA LYS A 115 30.72 8.05 -12.80
C LYS A 115 29.35 7.44 -12.59
N PHE A 116 29.24 6.11 -12.45
CA PHE A 116 28.00 5.39 -12.20
C PHE A 116 28.05 4.62 -10.88
N GLY A 117 26.90 4.49 -10.23
CA GLY A 117 26.70 3.70 -9.03
C GLY A 117 25.36 2.99 -9.05
N PHE A 118 25.31 1.83 -8.41
CA PHE A 118 24.10 1.08 -8.17
C PHE A 118 23.92 0.87 -6.67
N ALA A 119 22.69 0.93 -6.20
CA ALA A 119 22.35 0.60 -4.83
C ALA A 119 21.03 -0.16 -4.74
N VAL A 120 20.96 -1.07 -3.78
CA VAL A 120 19.73 -1.75 -3.37
C VAL A 120 19.43 -1.36 -1.94
N GLU A 121 18.18 -1.07 -1.67
CA GLU A 121 17.69 -0.67 -0.36
C GLU A 121 16.46 -1.50 0.00
N LEU A 122 16.50 -2.09 1.20
CA LEU A 122 15.41 -2.82 1.79
C LEU A 122 15.12 -2.22 3.17
N GLY A 123 13.89 -1.84 3.42
CA GLY A 123 13.48 -1.35 4.73
C GLY A 123 11.99 -1.45 4.93
N THR A 124 11.52 -0.79 5.98
CA THR A 124 10.09 -0.73 6.28
C THR A 124 9.74 0.62 6.88
N TYR A 125 8.55 1.11 6.56
CA TYR A 125 7.90 2.17 7.32
C TYR A 125 7.06 1.57 8.43
N PHE A 126 7.11 2.20 9.60
CA PHE A 126 6.33 1.83 10.79
C PHE A 126 5.13 2.77 10.90
N SER A 127 4.10 2.55 10.08
CA SER A 127 2.94 3.44 10.02
C SER A 127 1.82 3.10 11.00
N GLY A 128 1.94 1.97 11.71
CA GLY A 128 0.80 1.42 12.46
C GLY A 128 -0.26 0.83 11.54
N ALA A 129 -1.24 0.15 12.14
CA ALA A 129 -2.36 -0.43 11.42
C ALA A 129 -3.16 0.67 10.70
N PRO A 130 -3.65 0.42 9.48
CA PRO A 130 -4.63 1.31 8.87
C PRO A 130 -5.94 1.28 9.67
N GLU A 131 -6.62 2.41 9.64
CA GLU A 131 -8.04 2.47 9.90
C GLU A 131 -8.75 1.97 8.63
N VAL A 132 -9.57 0.93 8.80
CA VAL A 132 -10.35 0.32 7.72
C VAL A 132 -11.80 0.67 7.93
N SER A 133 -12.45 1.24 6.91
CA SER A 133 -13.91 1.37 6.90
C SER A 133 -14.48 0.47 5.82
N LEU A 134 -15.50 -0.30 6.18
CA LEU A 134 -16.28 -1.10 5.25
C LEU A 134 -17.71 -0.55 5.19
N ASP A 135 -18.14 -0.14 4.01
CA ASP A 135 -19.53 0.17 3.72
C ASP A 135 -20.11 -0.85 2.75
N ALA A 136 -21.40 -1.13 2.91
CA ALA A 136 -22.13 -2.11 2.10
C ALA A 136 -23.58 -1.66 1.93
N THR A 137 -24.13 -1.84 0.73
CA THR A 137 -25.51 -1.43 0.41
C THR A 137 -26.39 -2.63 0.04
N GLY A 138 -27.68 -2.41 -0.20
CA GLY A 138 -28.58 -3.46 -0.68
C GLY A 138 -28.80 -4.60 0.32
N ILE A 139 -29.02 -5.82 -0.19
CA ILE A 139 -29.24 -7.00 0.67
C ILE A 139 -27.98 -7.42 1.43
N ILE A 140 -26.79 -7.00 0.98
CA ILE A 140 -25.51 -7.28 1.62
C ILE A 140 -25.12 -6.27 2.69
N GLU A 141 -26.00 -5.32 3.06
CA GLU A 141 -25.75 -4.32 4.10
C GLU A 141 -25.33 -4.94 5.45
N ASN A 142 -25.85 -6.13 5.78
CA ASN A 142 -25.47 -6.85 7.01
C ASN A 142 -23.99 -7.27 7.05
N THR A 143 -23.28 -7.20 5.92
CA THR A 143 -21.83 -7.48 5.81
C THR A 143 -20.99 -6.42 6.53
N LYS A 144 -21.55 -5.24 6.85
CA LYS A 144 -20.92 -4.22 7.73
C LYS A 144 -20.44 -4.79 9.05
N ASN A 145 -21.12 -5.81 9.58
CA ASN A 145 -20.73 -6.48 10.82
C ASN A 145 -19.35 -7.18 10.74
N GLN A 146 -18.78 -7.34 9.54
CA GLN A 146 -17.46 -7.93 9.32
C GLN A 146 -16.31 -6.90 9.36
N GLU A 147 -16.60 -5.62 9.55
CA GLU A 147 -15.59 -4.55 9.65
C GLU A 147 -14.51 -4.89 10.71
N THR A 148 -14.89 -5.45 11.86
CA THR A 148 -13.93 -5.87 12.90
C THR A 148 -12.99 -6.99 12.41
N LEU A 149 -13.51 -7.95 11.65
CA LEU A 149 -12.70 -9.04 11.08
C LEU A 149 -11.70 -8.51 10.04
N LEU A 150 -12.12 -7.53 9.24
CA LEU A 150 -11.24 -6.84 8.31
C LEU A 150 -10.20 -5.99 9.06
N GLN A 151 -10.61 -5.22 10.06
CA GLN A 151 -9.69 -4.43 10.86
C GLN A 151 -8.63 -5.30 11.54
N ASP A 152 -9.00 -6.48 12.03
CA ASP A 152 -8.07 -7.47 12.58
C ASP A 152 -7.11 -8.01 11.52
N SER A 153 -7.62 -8.33 10.33
CA SER A 153 -6.81 -8.83 9.21
C SER A 153 -5.80 -7.78 8.74
N PHE A 154 -6.19 -6.51 8.69
CA PHE A 154 -5.36 -5.40 8.28
C PHE A 154 -4.45 -4.88 9.40
N SER A 155 -4.66 -5.30 10.66
CA SER A 155 -3.83 -4.91 11.80
C SER A 155 -2.37 -5.35 11.66
N GLU A 156 -2.13 -6.43 10.91
CA GLU A 156 -0.79 -6.94 10.59
C GLU A 156 -0.04 -6.02 9.61
N LEU A 157 -0.74 -5.19 8.84
CA LEU A 157 -0.18 -4.23 7.87
C LEU A 157 0.41 -2.97 8.54
N LYS A 158 0.77 -3.08 9.82
CA LYS A 158 1.49 -2.02 10.56
C LYS A 158 2.89 -1.74 10.02
N TYR A 159 3.47 -2.71 9.32
CA TYR A 159 4.77 -2.61 8.65
C TYR A 159 4.56 -2.52 7.15
N ARG A 160 5.13 -1.49 6.53
CA ARG A 160 5.12 -1.35 5.07
C ARG A 160 6.49 -1.62 4.49
N PRO A 161 6.73 -2.81 3.92
CA PRO A 161 8.00 -3.13 3.32
C PRO A 161 8.29 -2.17 2.16
N TYR A 162 9.55 -1.76 2.04
CA TYR A 162 10.05 -0.87 1.02
C TYR A 162 11.28 -1.49 0.36
N LEU A 163 11.20 -1.69 -0.95
CA LEU A 163 12.31 -2.17 -1.77
C LEU A 163 12.60 -1.12 -2.84
N SER A 164 13.87 -0.76 -2.99
CA SER A 164 14.30 0.20 -4.00
C SER A 164 15.59 -0.26 -4.68
N LEU A 165 15.62 -0.10 -6.00
CA LEU A 165 16.81 -0.20 -6.83
C LEU A 165 17.16 1.22 -7.31
N ARG A 166 18.39 1.65 -7.10
CA ARG A 166 18.86 2.99 -7.43
C ARG A 166 20.03 2.93 -8.39
N LEU A 167 19.96 3.72 -9.46
CA LEU A 167 21.08 4.06 -10.32
C LEU A 167 21.48 5.52 -10.04
N SER A 168 22.77 5.77 -9.82
CA SER A 168 23.30 7.10 -9.50
C SER A 168 24.41 7.49 -10.47
N TYR A 169 24.51 8.78 -10.83
CA TYR A 169 25.59 9.33 -11.64
C TYR A 169 26.33 10.45 -10.88
N SER A 170 27.66 10.43 -10.87
CA SER A 170 28.49 11.52 -10.31
C SER A 170 29.11 12.33 -11.44
N ILE A 171 28.91 13.66 -11.37
CA ILE A 171 29.52 14.66 -12.27
C ILE A 171 30.92 15.00 -11.76
#